data_AF-A0A316MXL9-F1
#
_entry.id   AF-A0A316MXL9-F1
#
_cell.length_a   1.000
_cell.length_b   1.000
_cell.length_c   1.000
_cell.angle_alpha   90.00
_cell.angle_beta   90.00
_cell.angle_gamma   90.00
#
_symmetry.space_group_name_H-M   'P 1'
#
loop_
_entity.id
_entity.type
_entity.pdbx_description
1 polymer ?
#
loop_
_entity_poly.entity_id
_entity_poly.type
_entity_poly.pdbx_seq_one_letter_code
_entity_poly.pdbx_strand_id
1 'polypeptide(L)'
;MTMRNFSDKLPDELREELAHKILTEKPRVQDVTDWLAAKGYKVSRSAAHRAMQDVVEADQLAKLSAILDKREAPGIRFLKLRCLELADRNQHGGEDMLALAERYFAWIVRNEEI
;
A
#
# COMPACT_ATOMS: atom_id res chain seq x y z
N MET A 1 -15.85 18.37 -2.19
CA MET A 1 -16.61 17.98 -3.40
C MET A 1 -15.88 16.78 -4.01
N THR A 2 -16.22 15.56 -3.59
CA THR A 2 -15.54 14.33 -4.04
C THR A 2 -15.99 14.04 -5.47
N MET A 3 -15.08 14.17 -6.44
CA MET A 3 -15.37 13.78 -7.82
C MET A 3 -15.67 12.27 -7.82
N ARG A 4 -16.90 11.89 -8.18
CA ARG A 4 -17.28 10.49 -8.34
C ARG A 4 -16.42 9.87 -9.44
N ASN A 5 -15.56 8.91 -9.07
CA ASN A 5 -14.70 8.23 -10.03
C ASN A 5 -15.56 7.41 -11.00
N PHE A 6 -15.16 7.37 -12.26
CA PHE A 6 -15.87 6.62 -13.29
C PHE A 6 -15.89 5.11 -12.98
N SER A 7 -14.86 4.62 -12.30
CA SER A 7 -14.72 3.25 -11.82
C SER A 7 -15.86 2.82 -10.89
N ASP A 8 -16.46 3.73 -10.12
CA ASP A 8 -17.60 3.42 -9.23
C ASP A 8 -18.94 3.27 -9.96
N LYS A 9 -19.00 3.63 -11.26
CA LYS A 9 -20.21 3.48 -12.09
C LYS A 9 -20.21 2.21 -12.93
N LEU A 10 -19.11 1.46 -12.92
CA LEU A 10 -19.03 0.17 -13.58
C LEU A 10 -19.65 -0.90 -12.68
N PRO A 11 -20.41 -1.86 -13.24
CA PRO A 11 -20.82 -3.08 -12.53
C PRO A 11 -19.61 -3.77 -11.92
N ASP A 12 -19.77 -4.37 -10.74
CA ASP A 12 -18.66 -5.00 -10.00
C ASP A 12 -17.94 -6.07 -10.83
N GLU A 13 -18.69 -6.86 -11.61
CA GLU A 13 -18.16 -7.85 -12.55
C GLU A 13 -17.19 -7.25 -13.57
N LEU A 14 -17.51 -6.07 -14.11
CA LEU A 14 -16.65 -5.36 -15.07
C LEU A 14 -15.44 -4.70 -14.39
N ARG A 15 -15.57 -4.32 -13.12
CA ARG A 15 -14.44 -3.79 -12.33
C ARG A 15 -13.41 -4.88 -12.06
N GLU A 16 -13.86 -6.09 -11.73
CA GLU A 16 -12.99 -7.25 -11.52
C GLU A 16 -12.29 -7.68 -12.82
N GLU A 17 -13.01 -7.77 -13.94
CA GLU A 17 -12.41 -8.06 -15.25
C GLU A 17 -11.36 -6.99 -15.63
N LEU A 18 -11.68 -5.71 -15.41
CA LEU A 18 -10.76 -4.61 -15.68
C LEU A 18 -9.51 -4.69 -14.79
N ALA A 19 -9.69 -4.96 -13.49
CA ALA A 19 -8.57 -5.10 -12.56
C ALA A 19 -7.65 -6.26 -12.96
N HIS A 20 -8.23 -7.42 -13.31
CA HIS A 20 -7.46 -8.57 -13.79
C HIS A 20 -6.66 -8.25 -15.05
N LYS A 21 -7.28 -7.55 -16.02
CA LYS A 21 -6.62 -7.14 -17.26
C LYS A 21 -5.45 -6.18 -16.99
N ILE A 22 -5.66 -5.19 -16.13
CA ILE A 22 -4.63 -4.20 -15.78
C ILE A 22 -3.43 -4.86 -15.09
N LEU A 23 -3.69 -5.72 -14.11
CA LEU A 23 -2.64 -6.33 -13.30
C LEU A 23 -1.86 -7.42 -14.06
N THR A 24 -2.53 -8.13 -14.97
CA THR A 24 -1.92 -9.25 -15.73
C THR A 24 -1.25 -8.78 -17.01
N GLU A 25 -1.94 -8.00 -17.83
CA GLU A 25 -1.48 -7.65 -19.18
C GLU A 25 -0.73 -6.32 -19.25
N LYS A 26 -0.83 -5.47 -18.22
CA LYS A 26 -0.30 -4.09 -18.20
C LYS A 26 -0.60 -3.33 -19.50
N PRO A 27 -1.90 -3.28 -19.90
CA PRO A 27 -2.33 -2.64 -21.14
C PRO A 27 -2.00 -1.14 -21.13
N ARG A 28 -1.92 -0.52 -22.32
CA ARG A 28 -1.86 0.95 -22.40
C ARG A 28 -3.26 1.51 -22.15
N VAL A 29 -3.32 2.80 -21.81
CA VAL A 29 -4.58 3.52 -21.59
C VAL A 29 -5.52 3.41 -22.79
N GLN A 30 -4.97 3.41 -24.02
CA GLN A 30 -5.75 3.26 -25.24
C GLN A 30 -6.44 1.89 -25.32
N ASP A 31 -5.72 0.82 -24.97
CA ASP A 31 -6.25 -0.55 -25.01
C ASP A 31 -7.39 -0.71 -23.99
N VAL A 32 -7.29 -0.04 -22.84
CA VAL A 32 -8.35 0.00 -21.82
C VAL A 32 -9.57 0.79 -22.31
N THR A 33 -9.37 1.92 -22.99
CA THR A 33 -10.49 2.68 -23.56
C THR A 33 -11.21 1.91 -24.66
N ASP A 34 -10.48 1.20 -25.50
CA ASP A 34 -11.03 0.42 -26.61
C ASP A 34 -11.77 -0.83 -26.09
N TRP A 35 -11.24 -1.47 -25.05
CA TRP A 35 -11.89 -2.59 -24.37
C TRP A 35 -13.20 -2.17 -23.68
N LEU A 36 -13.21 -1.04 -22.97
CA LEU A 36 -14.42 -0.50 -22.35
C LEU A 36 -15.46 -0.09 -23.41
N ALA A 37 -15.01 0.49 -24.52
CA ALA A 37 -15.89 0.84 -25.65
C ALA A 37 -16.53 -0.40 -26.29
N ALA A 38 -15.78 -1.49 -26.45
CA ALA A 38 -16.30 -2.77 -26.97
C ALA A 38 -17.37 -3.40 -26.04
N LYS A 39 -17.27 -3.14 -24.73
CA LYS A 39 -18.27 -3.54 -23.72
C LYS A 39 -19.47 -2.57 -23.62
N GLY A 40 -19.53 -1.55 -24.48
CA GLY A 40 -20.63 -0.57 -24.53
C GLY A 40 -20.44 0.66 -23.63
N TYR A 41 -19.27 0.82 -23.01
CA TYR A 41 -18.98 1.94 -22.10
C TYR A 41 -18.10 2.98 -22.77
N LYS A 42 -18.62 4.19 -22.93
CA LYS A 42 -17.86 5.31 -23.48
C LYS A 42 -17.08 6.02 -22.36
N VAL A 43 -15.77 5.86 -22.36
CA VAL A 43 -14.85 6.51 -21.40
C VAL A 43 -13.91 7.48 -22.08
N SER A 44 -13.52 8.54 -21.36
CA SER A 44 -12.40 9.38 -21.78
C SER A 44 -11.06 8.72 -21.40
N ARG A 45 -9.99 9.03 -22.14
CA ARG A 45 -8.63 8.59 -21.80
C ARG A 45 -8.24 8.93 -20.36
N SER A 46 -8.60 10.12 -19.86
CA SER A 46 -8.31 10.52 -18.49
C SER A 46 -9.07 9.69 -17.45
N ALA A 47 -10.31 9.27 -17.76
CA ALA A 47 -11.06 8.37 -16.89
C ALA A 47 -10.46 6.97 -16.85
N ALA A 48 -10.04 6.44 -18.01
CA ALA A 48 -9.34 5.16 -18.09
C ALA A 48 -7.99 5.19 -17.38
N HIS A 49 -7.20 6.25 -17.55
CA HIS A 49 -5.94 6.42 -16.82
C HIS A 49 -6.13 6.42 -15.30
N ARG A 50 -7.13 7.15 -14.80
CA ARG A 50 -7.47 7.13 -13.36
C ARG A 50 -7.88 5.75 -12.89
N ALA A 51 -8.76 5.06 -13.63
CA ALA A 51 -9.16 3.69 -13.28
C ALA A 51 -7.97 2.71 -13.25
N MET A 52 -7.00 2.88 -14.15
CA MET A 52 -5.75 2.10 -14.12
C MET A 52 -4.90 2.39 -12.88
N GLN A 53 -4.74 3.66 -12.50
CA GLN A 53 -4.01 4.03 -11.30
C GLN A 53 -4.70 3.51 -10.03
N ASP A 54 -6.02 3.68 -9.92
CA ASP A 54 -6.81 3.22 -8.78
C ASP A 54 -6.62 1.69 -8.55
N VAL A 55 -6.63 0.90 -9.63
CA VAL A 55 -6.42 -0.56 -9.56
C VAL A 55 -5.00 -0.91 -9.09
N VAL A 56 -3.99 -0.23 -9.62
CA VAL A 56 -2.59 -0.49 -9.24
C VAL A 56 -2.34 -0.10 -7.79
N GLU A 57 -2.87 1.04 -7.34
CA GLU A 57 -2.77 1.49 -5.95
C GLU A 57 -3.50 0.53 -5.01
N ALA A 58 -4.70 0.07 -5.37
CA ALA A 58 -5.45 -0.91 -4.58
C ALA A 58 -4.72 -2.26 -4.45
N ASP A 59 -4.14 -2.78 -5.54
CA ASP A 59 -3.33 -4.01 -5.52
C ASP A 59 -2.06 -3.84 -4.66
N GLN A 60 -1.39 -2.69 -4.75
CA GLN A 60 -0.22 -2.41 -3.93
C GLN A 60 -0.58 -2.32 -2.44
N LEU A 61 -1.69 -1.69 -2.09
CA LEU A 61 -2.22 -1.64 -0.73
C LEU A 61 -2.60 -3.03 -0.22
N ALA A 62 -3.27 -3.84 -1.05
CA ALA A 62 -3.62 -5.22 -0.69
C ALA A 62 -2.39 -6.09 -0.44
N LYS A 63 -1.34 -5.94 -1.27
CA LYS A 63 -0.04 -6.63 -1.06
C LYS A 63 0.64 -6.18 0.23
N LEU A 64 0.62 -4.88 0.54
CA LEU A 64 1.15 -4.35 1.80
C LEU A 64 0.38 -4.90 3.01
N SER A 65 -0.95 -4.93 2.94
CA SER A 65 -1.79 -5.53 3.98
C SER A 65 -1.47 -7.01 4.15
N ALA A 66 -1.40 -7.78 3.06
CA ALA A 66 -1.08 -9.20 3.13
C ALA A 66 0.33 -9.49 3.67
N ILE A 67 1.30 -8.59 3.47
CA ILE A 67 2.64 -8.68 4.06
C ILE A 67 2.61 -8.40 5.57
N LEU A 68 1.71 -7.51 6.02
CA LEU A 68 1.51 -7.19 7.43
C LEU A 68 0.72 -8.30 8.13
N ASP A 69 -0.32 -8.84 7.50
CA ASP A 69 -1.18 -9.90 8.06
C ASP A 69 -0.48 -11.26 8.13
N LYS A 70 0.45 -11.55 7.22
CA LYS A 70 1.26 -12.80 7.26
C LYS A 70 2.39 -12.79 8.29
N ARG A 71 2.60 -11.69 9.02
CA ARG A 71 3.62 -11.60 10.07
C ARG A 71 2.93 -11.52 11.44
N GLU A 72 2.68 -12.68 12.04
CA GLU A 72 2.74 -12.80 13.51
C GLU A 72 4.13 -12.32 14.00
N ALA A 73 4.14 -11.65 15.15
CA ALA A 73 5.20 -10.84 15.74
C ALA A 73 5.37 -9.43 15.15
N PRO A 74 5.45 -8.37 15.99
CA PRO A 74 5.73 -7.02 15.53
C PRO A 74 7.08 -7.03 14.80
N GLY A 75 7.03 -7.01 13.46
CA GLY A 75 8.22 -7.19 12.66
C GLY A 75 9.32 -6.22 13.10
N ILE A 76 10.58 -6.68 13.10
CA ILE A 76 11.79 -5.93 13.52
C ILE A 76 11.77 -4.44 13.15
N ARG A 77 11.17 -4.07 12.01
CA ARG A 77 10.98 -2.67 11.60
C ARG A 77 10.11 -1.87 12.57
N PHE A 78 8.99 -2.41 13.05
CA PHE A 78 8.16 -1.80 14.08
C PHE A 78 8.92 -1.67 15.40
N LEU A 79 9.64 -2.72 15.82
CA LEU A 79 10.46 -2.67 17.03
C LEU A 79 11.57 -1.60 16.93
N LYS A 80 12.23 -1.49 15.77
CA LYS A 80 13.21 -0.42 15.49
C LYS A 80 12.58 0.98 15.56
N LEU A 81 11.40 1.15 14.97
CA LEU A 81 10.67 2.43 15.05
C LEU A 81 10.28 2.76 16.49
N ARG A 82 9.82 1.78 17.28
CA ARG A 82 9.52 1.96 18.71
C ARG A 82 10.77 2.30 19.53
N CYS A 83 11.93 1.71 19.24
CA CYS A 83 13.18 2.04 19.93
C CYS A 83 13.63 3.48 19.65
N LEU A 84 13.44 3.97 18.42
CA LEU A 84 13.71 5.35 18.05
C LEU A 84 12.76 6.32 18.76
N GLU A 85 11.45 6.00 18.83
CA GLU A 85 10.48 6.80 19.59
C GLU A 85 10.79 6.86 21.09
N LEU A 86 11.30 5.78 21.68
CA LEU A 86 11.71 5.75 23.09
C LEU A 86 12.98 6.57 23.34
N ALA A 87 13.95 6.53 22.41
CA ALA A 87 15.16 7.33 22.50
C ALA A 87 14.87 8.83 22.38
N ASP A 88 13.98 9.23 21.47
CA ASP A 88 13.52 10.62 21.30
C ASP A 88 12.86 11.18 22.56
N ARG A 89 12.04 10.38 23.25
CA ARG A 89 11.42 10.78 24.53
C ARG A 89 12.41 10.92 25.69
N ASN A 90 13.54 10.21 25.62
CA ASN A 90 14.61 10.21 26.63
C ASN A 90 15.77 11.16 26.31
N GLN A 91 15.58 12.11 25.39
CA GLN A 91 16.59 13.07 24.92
C GLN A 91 17.21 13.97 26.02
N HIS A 92 16.66 13.96 27.24
CA HIS A 92 17.12 14.77 28.37
C HIS A 92 18.50 14.36 28.94
N GLY A 93 19.11 13.26 28.44
CA GLY A 93 20.38 12.73 28.95
C GLY A 93 21.65 13.19 28.21
N GLY A 94 21.55 13.91 27.09
CA GLY A 94 22.71 14.27 26.26
C GLY A 94 23.41 13.09 25.58
N GLU A 95 22.81 11.90 25.63
CA GLU A 95 23.26 10.69 24.92
C GLU A 95 22.84 10.76 23.45
N ASP A 96 23.63 10.17 22.55
CA ASP A 96 23.27 10.05 21.14
C ASP A 96 22.00 9.21 20.99
N MET A 97 20.97 9.79 20.36
CA MET A 97 19.64 9.17 20.23
C MET A 97 19.70 7.85 19.44
N LEU A 98 20.61 7.73 18.48
CA LEU A 98 20.79 6.51 17.71
C LEU A 98 21.42 5.42 18.58
N ALA A 99 22.44 5.76 19.37
CA ALA A 99 23.08 4.84 20.30
C ALA A 99 22.09 4.32 21.37
N LEU A 100 21.22 5.19 21.88
CA LEU A 100 20.19 4.79 22.84
C LEU A 100 19.12 3.87 22.22
N ALA A 101 18.67 4.17 20.98
CA ALA A 101 17.75 3.32 20.25
C ALA A 101 18.35 1.93 19.94
N GLU A 102 19.64 1.87 19.58
CA GLU A 102 20.36 0.61 19.37
C GLU A 102 20.45 -0.22 20.65
N ARG A 103 20.66 0.42 21.80
CA ARG A 103 20.65 -0.25 23.11
C ARG A 103 19.28 -0.83 23.47
N TYR A 104 18.20 -0.10 23.22
CA TYR A 104 16.84 -0.63 23.41
C TYR A 104 16.57 -1.80 22.49
N PHE A 105 16.98 -1.69 21.22
CA PHE A 105 16.79 -2.76 20.25
C PHE A 105 17.57 -4.02 20.66
N ALA A 106 18.83 -3.88 21.05
CA ALA A 106 19.66 -4.99 21.55
C ALA A 106 19.09 -5.60 22.84
N TRP A 107 18.51 -4.79 23.73
CA TRP A 107 17.84 -5.30 24.94
C TRP A 107 16.61 -6.13 24.59
N ILE A 108 15.74 -5.65 23.71
CA ILE A 108 14.54 -6.38 23.28
C ILE A 108 14.94 -7.73 22.66
N VAL A 109 15.84 -7.72 21.68
CA VAL A 109 16.32 -8.93 20.98
C VAL A 109 16.98 -9.94 21.93
N ARG A 110 17.65 -9.47 22.99
CA ARG A 110 18.31 -10.33 23.98
C ARG A 110 17.32 -10.95 24.99
N ASN A 111 16.15 -10.35 25.19
CA ASN A 111 15.16 -10.79 26.17
C ASN A 111 13.92 -11.43 25.51
N GLU A 112 14.00 -11.88 24.26
CA GLU A 112 12.94 -12.64 23.56
C GLU A 112 12.79 -14.08 24.10
N GLU A 113 12.63 -14.23 25.42
CA GLU A 113 11.78 -15.29 26.00
C GLU A 113 10.43 -14.64 26.33
N ILE A 114 9.57 -14.47 25.31
CA ILE A 114 8.14 -14.16 25.47
C ILE A 114 7.36 -15.23 24.72
#